data_AF-A0A2W4IV48-F1
#
_entry.id   AF-A0A2W4IV48-F1
#
_cell.length_a   1.000
_cell.length_b   1.000
_cell.length_c   1.000
_cell.angle_alpha   90.00
_cell.angle_beta   90.00
_cell.angle_gamma   90.00
#
_symmetry.space_group_name_H-M   'P 1'
#
loop_
_entity.id
_entity.type
_entity.pdbx_description
1 polymer ?
#
loop_
_entity_poly.entity_id
_entity_poly.type
_entity_poly.pdbx_seq_one_letter_code
_entity_poly.pdbx_strand_id
1 'polypeptide(L)'
;MPRTDRARIMRAYAYGADAPVSGWDEVQRQHRLRTTYWNALVEIDHWAREQREAILAPHAVGETDTERREARRLAARTPEVRDQLRTVDQAVTERVRLARQAAAANGLYWPNYLDVEASWRVARQGRNPLRFHRYVPHEGAIAFPTTNGMPVAALFAGDSRVQIDPVPPDTWDSRRQRRRQQRTILRIRVGSQGRAPLWCEVPIYLHRPLPPEGIHRVTYLTWRRVASRLRFQVSIVVELPVPAAHLADPAEGPLVAVDLCWRRLPDGGIRVGYWRGEDGEGGEIALPARWVAAMAQCDRIRGYRDSDDLTPEGGLEQLRARLSAWVDAQDPDTLPEWLRYARREWGRWRSHGRFAALALRWRGERFAGDEDGYTLIEAWRQRDKHLWEYEANQRDELLAERREIYRVIAAQLARRYRRLLLEDLDLRAFARRDGVDAGSDELVMVQTARRHQRVLAAPHVLRGALVNAFVREHGPEAVVRIDPAYTTQTCPGCGQVHEFDAARQLIVTCPACGETWDQDARACANLLGAA
;
A
#
# COMPACT_ATOMS: atom_id res chain seq x y z
N MET A 1 26.55 -19.94 25.62
CA MET A 1 25.28 -19.52 26.25
C MET A 1 24.13 -20.13 25.47
N PRO A 2 23.28 -20.96 26.08
CA PRO A 2 22.20 -21.59 25.36
C PRO A 2 21.20 -20.50 24.95
N ARG A 3 21.01 -20.33 23.64
CA ARG A 3 19.86 -19.63 23.07
C ARG A 3 18.63 -20.43 23.46
N THR A 4 18.04 -20.13 24.61
CA THR A 4 16.63 -20.42 24.82
C THR A 4 15.90 -19.56 23.80
N ASP A 5 15.44 -20.18 22.71
CA ASP A 5 14.54 -19.60 21.72
C ASP A 5 13.22 -19.23 22.41
N ARG A 6 13.22 -18.13 23.17
CA ARG A 6 11.99 -17.46 23.53
C ARG A 6 11.43 -16.90 22.24
N ALA A 7 10.22 -17.32 21.87
CA ALA A 7 9.53 -16.79 20.71
C ALA A 7 9.58 -15.25 20.73
N ARG A 8 9.73 -14.63 19.55
CA ARG A 8 9.87 -13.18 19.42
C ARG A 8 8.87 -12.64 18.41
N ILE A 9 8.33 -11.46 18.68
CA ILE A 9 7.39 -10.76 17.80
C ILE A 9 8.02 -9.49 17.24
N MET A 10 7.64 -9.18 16.00
CA MET A 10 8.09 -7.97 15.31
C MET A 10 7.03 -6.88 15.42
N ARG A 11 7.40 -5.70 15.91
CA ARG A 11 6.54 -4.51 15.98
C ARG A 11 7.14 -3.35 15.20
N ALA A 12 6.34 -2.77 14.30
CA ALA A 12 6.73 -1.58 13.56
C ALA A 12 6.18 -0.31 14.23
N TYR A 13 7.08 0.61 14.57
CA TYR A 13 6.79 1.90 15.15
C TYR A 13 6.91 2.99 14.07
N ALA A 14 5.77 3.35 13.46
CA ALA A 14 5.65 4.47 12.52
C ALA A 14 5.58 5.84 13.22
N TYR A 15 6.40 6.79 12.80
CA TYR A 15 6.46 8.18 13.26
C TYR A 15 6.34 9.13 12.07
N GLY A 16 5.61 10.23 12.25
CA GLY A 16 5.62 11.32 11.28
C GLY A 16 7.01 11.94 11.19
N ALA A 17 7.36 12.46 10.03
CA ALA A 17 8.64 13.10 9.79
C ALA A 17 8.48 14.35 8.91
N ASP A 18 9.33 15.34 9.15
CA ASP A 18 9.52 16.48 8.24
C ASP A 18 10.44 16.07 7.08
N ALA A 19 10.66 16.98 6.13
CA ALA A 19 11.69 16.78 5.11
C ALA A 19 13.09 16.65 5.76
N PRO A 20 13.96 15.78 5.21
CA PRO A 20 15.34 15.69 5.67
C PRO A 20 16.04 17.06 5.59
N VAL A 21 16.76 17.41 6.65
CA VAL A 21 17.51 18.67 6.72
C VAL A 21 18.91 18.55 6.10
N SER A 22 19.41 17.32 5.97
CA SER A 22 20.69 17.00 5.33
C SER A 22 20.67 15.59 4.72
N GLY A 23 21.58 15.32 3.78
CA GLY A 23 21.77 13.99 3.18
C GLY A 23 20.71 13.55 2.15
N TRP A 24 19.76 14.41 1.78
CA TRP A 24 18.66 14.06 0.87
C TRP A 24 19.11 13.67 -0.54
N ASP A 25 20.11 14.34 -1.10
CA ASP A 25 20.63 14.01 -2.43
C ASP A 25 21.23 12.61 -2.46
N GLU A 26 21.92 12.22 -1.39
CA GLU A 26 22.43 10.86 -1.24
C GLU A 26 21.29 9.84 -1.10
N VAL A 27 20.21 10.18 -0.37
CA VAL A 27 18.99 9.34 -0.33
C VAL A 27 18.41 9.12 -1.73
N GLN A 28 18.29 10.18 -2.52
CA GLN A 28 17.78 10.10 -3.90
C GLN A 28 18.71 9.28 -4.80
N ARG A 29 20.04 9.43 -4.66
CA ARG A 29 21.04 8.62 -5.36
C ARG A 29 20.89 7.14 -5.01
N GLN A 30 20.80 6.81 -3.72
CA GLN A 30 20.59 5.45 -3.24
C GLN A 30 19.26 4.87 -3.74
N HIS A 31 18.18 5.65 -3.74
CA HIS A 31 16.87 5.22 -4.27
C HIS A 31 16.92 4.87 -5.77
N ARG A 32 17.63 5.68 -6.56
CA ARG A 32 17.85 5.39 -7.98
C ARG A 32 18.60 4.08 -8.17
N LEU A 33 19.70 3.88 -7.44
CA LEU A 33 20.50 2.66 -7.51
C LEU A 33 19.73 1.42 -7.02
N ARG A 34 18.87 1.55 -6.01
CA ARG A 34 17.95 0.49 -5.57
C ARG A 34 17.02 0.06 -6.70
N THR A 35 16.49 1.02 -7.45
CA THR A 35 15.60 0.75 -8.59
C THR A 35 16.34 0.00 -9.70
N THR A 36 17.55 0.45 -10.04
CA THR A 36 18.41 -0.24 -11.02
C THR A 36 18.72 -1.67 -10.57
N TYR A 37 19.10 -1.87 -9.31
CA TYR A 37 19.41 -3.20 -8.79
C TYR A 37 18.19 -4.13 -8.76
N TRP A 38 17.01 -3.63 -8.37
CA TRP A 38 15.76 -4.37 -8.47
C TRP A 38 15.51 -4.85 -9.91
N ASN A 39 15.69 -3.98 -10.90
CA ASN A 39 15.46 -4.35 -12.30
C ASN A 39 16.43 -5.44 -12.78
N ALA A 40 17.70 -5.41 -12.36
CA ALA A 40 18.64 -6.51 -12.63
C ALA A 40 18.16 -7.84 -12.00
N LEU A 41 17.61 -7.80 -10.78
CA LEU A 41 17.03 -8.99 -10.14
C LEU A 41 15.75 -9.49 -10.83
N VAL A 42 14.98 -8.60 -11.48
CA VAL A 42 13.83 -8.97 -12.31
C VAL A 42 14.28 -9.71 -13.56
N GLU A 43 15.31 -9.22 -14.25
CA GLU A 43 15.89 -9.90 -15.42
C GLU A 43 16.36 -11.31 -15.08
N ILE A 44 17.04 -11.47 -13.94
CA ILE A 44 17.48 -12.79 -13.45
C ILE A 44 16.29 -13.71 -13.16
N ASP A 45 15.20 -13.20 -12.58
CA ASP A 45 14.00 -14.00 -12.30
C ASP A 45 13.27 -14.41 -13.60
N HIS A 46 13.15 -13.50 -14.57
CA HIS A 46 12.56 -13.79 -15.87
C HIS A 46 13.36 -14.86 -16.61
N TRP A 47 14.68 -14.70 -16.70
CA TRP A 47 15.58 -15.71 -17.24
C TRP A 47 15.39 -17.07 -16.55
N ALA A 48 15.38 -17.10 -15.21
CA ALA A 48 15.22 -18.34 -14.46
C ALA A 48 13.87 -19.03 -14.73
N ARG A 49 12.79 -18.26 -14.89
CA ARG A 49 11.47 -18.78 -15.25
C ARG A 49 11.46 -19.38 -16.65
N GLU A 50 12.09 -18.72 -17.62
CA GLU A 50 12.23 -19.24 -18.98
C GLU A 50 13.02 -20.55 -19.00
N GLN A 51 14.14 -20.64 -18.27
CA GLN A 51 14.92 -21.87 -18.19
C GLN A 51 14.13 -23.01 -17.54
N ARG A 52 13.43 -22.74 -16.43
CA ARG A 52 12.59 -23.74 -15.76
C ARG A 52 11.43 -24.20 -16.64
N GLU A 53 10.83 -23.28 -17.39
CA GLU A 53 9.78 -23.62 -18.35
C GLU A 53 10.33 -24.48 -19.49
N ALA A 54 11.51 -24.16 -20.04
CA ALA A 54 12.16 -24.98 -21.07
C ALA A 54 12.46 -26.41 -20.58
N ILE A 55 12.83 -26.57 -19.30
CA ILE A 55 13.06 -27.89 -18.67
C ILE A 55 11.75 -28.65 -18.49
N LEU A 56 10.68 -27.98 -18.04
CA LEU A 56 9.43 -28.63 -17.62
C LEU A 56 8.40 -28.78 -18.75
N ALA A 57 8.46 -27.94 -19.79
CA ALA A 57 7.51 -27.96 -20.91
C ALA A 57 7.45 -29.31 -21.65
N PRO A 58 8.57 -30.02 -21.91
CA PRO A 58 8.53 -31.36 -22.52
C PRO A 58 7.76 -32.40 -21.69
N HIS A 59 7.64 -32.18 -20.38
CA HIS A 59 6.93 -33.07 -19.46
C HIS A 59 5.47 -32.67 -19.22
N ALA A 60 4.98 -31.62 -19.90
CA ALA A 60 3.62 -31.12 -19.76
C ALA A 60 2.61 -31.95 -20.57
N VAL A 61 2.50 -33.24 -20.25
CA VAL A 61 1.62 -34.19 -20.96
C VAL A 61 0.24 -34.20 -20.29
N GLY A 62 -0.83 -34.25 -21.09
CA GLY A 62 -2.22 -34.25 -20.63
C GLY A 62 -3.15 -33.42 -21.52
N GLU A 63 -4.44 -33.75 -21.51
CA GLU A 63 -5.46 -33.06 -22.31
C GLU A 63 -5.91 -31.77 -21.61
N THR A 64 -5.96 -31.78 -20.28
CA THR A 64 -6.36 -30.65 -19.45
C THR A 64 -5.18 -29.91 -18.83
N ASP A 65 -5.38 -28.63 -18.48
CA ASP A 65 -4.39 -27.83 -17.75
C ASP A 65 -4.02 -28.43 -16.38
N THR A 66 -4.96 -29.12 -15.73
CA THR A 66 -4.75 -29.78 -14.45
C THR A 66 -3.79 -30.96 -14.60
N GLU A 67 -4.03 -31.83 -15.59
CA GLU A 67 -3.17 -32.98 -15.88
C GLU A 67 -1.76 -32.52 -16.28
N ARG A 68 -1.65 -31.51 -17.15
CA ARG A 68 -0.35 -30.95 -17.54
C ARG A 68 0.43 -30.40 -16.34
N ARG A 69 -0.24 -29.77 -15.37
CA ARG A 69 0.39 -29.28 -14.14
C ARG A 69 0.83 -30.42 -13.22
N GLU A 70 0.04 -31.48 -13.13
CA GLU A 70 0.38 -32.67 -12.35
C GLU A 70 1.57 -33.43 -12.95
N ALA A 71 1.58 -33.63 -14.27
CA ALA A 71 2.68 -34.24 -15.01
C ALA A 71 4.00 -33.46 -14.80
N ARG A 72 3.96 -32.12 -14.89
CA ARG A 72 5.12 -31.25 -14.56
C ARG A 72 5.60 -31.44 -13.12
N ARG A 73 4.67 -31.54 -12.15
CA ARG A 73 5.03 -31.73 -10.73
C ARG A 73 5.69 -33.08 -10.49
N LEU A 74 5.22 -34.14 -11.16
CA LEU A 74 5.81 -35.46 -11.06
C LEU A 74 7.20 -35.50 -11.71
N ALA A 75 7.33 -34.94 -12.92
CA ALA A 75 8.61 -34.83 -13.62
C ALA A 75 9.64 -34.03 -12.82
N ALA A 76 9.25 -32.93 -12.17
CA ALA A 76 10.16 -32.15 -11.31
C ALA A 76 10.76 -32.95 -10.14
N ARG A 77 10.20 -34.12 -9.81
CA ARG A 77 10.72 -35.03 -8.77
C ARG A 77 11.69 -36.07 -9.31
N THR A 78 11.81 -36.27 -10.63
CA THR A 78 12.80 -37.22 -11.19
C THR A 78 14.22 -36.70 -10.94
N PRO A 79 15.21 -37.59 -10.74
CA PRO A 79 16.60 -37.17 -10.48
C PRO A 79 17.15 -36.24 -11.57
N GLU A 80 16.90 -36.55 -12.83
CA GLU A 80 17.45 -35.83 -13.98
C GLU A 80 16.91 -34.39 -14.05
N VAL A 81 15.59 -34.23 -13.95
CA VAL A 81 14.95 -32.91 -13.99
C VAL A 81 15.32 -32.11 -12.75
N ARG A 82 15.37 -32.75 -11.58
CA ARG A 82 15.80 -32.11 -10.32
C ARG A 82 17.22 -31.56 -10.43
N ASP A 83 18.13 -32.29 -11.09
CA ASP A 83 19.51 -31.87 -11.29
C ASP A 83 19.63 -30.70 -12.27
N GLN A 84 18.83 -30.69 -13.33
CA GLN A 84 18.72 -29.55 -14.24
C GLN A 84 18.17 -28.31 -13.52
N LEU A 85 17.10 -28.45 -12.73
CA LEU A 85 16.53 -27.35 -11.95
C LEU A 85 17.51 -26.80 -10.91
N ARG A 86 18.28 -27.68 -10.25
CA ARG A 86 19.34 -27.30 -9.31
C ARG A 86 20.46 -26.52 -10.00
N THR A 87 20.80 -26.86 -11.24
CA THR A 87 21.76 -26.11 -12.06
C THR A 87 21.27 -24.68 -12.33
N VAL A 88 19.98 -24.52 -12.64
CA VAL A 88 19.35 -23.19 -12.78
C VAL A 88 19.44 -22.41 -11.45
N ASP A 89 19.15 -23.04 -10.32
CA ASP A 89 19.21 -22.39 -9.01
C ASP A 89 20.62 -21.94 -8.61
N GLN A 90 21.65 -22.73 -8.91
CA GLN A 90 23.05 -22.36 -8.73
C GLN A 90 23.40 -21.16 -9.62
N ALA A 91 22.96 -21.18 -10.88
CA ALA A 91 23.22 -20.11 -11.83
C ALA A 91 22.46 -18.80 -11.48
N VAL A 92 21.28 -18.89 -10.85
CA VAL A 92 20.58 -17.74 -10.25
C VAL A 92 21.41 -17.16 -9.11
N THR A 93 21.90 -18.02 -8.22
CA THR A 93 22.70 -17.59 -7.05
C THR A 93 23.94 -16.81 -7.49
N GLU A 94 24.65 -17.31 -8.51
CA GLU A 94 25.83 -16.63 -9.05
C GLU A 94 25.48 -15.33 -9.77
N ARG A 95 24.43 -15.29 -10.59
CA ARG A 95 23.98 -14.05 -11.24
C ARG A 95 23.59 -12.98 -10.23
N VAL A 96 22.90 -13.35 -9.14
CA VAL A 96 22.55 -12.42 -8.06
C VAL A 96 23.81 -11.90 -7.37
N ARG A 97 24.81 -12.76 -7.12
CA ARG A 97 26.10 -12.35 -6.56
C ARG A 97 26.80 -11.31 -7.45
N LEU A 98 26.88 -11.56 -8.75
CA LEU A 98 27.49 -10.63 -9.72
C LEU A 98 26.73 -9.31 -9.82
N ALA A 99 25.39 -9.36 -9.86
CA ALA A 99 24.54 -8.17 -9.87
C ALA A 99 24.74 -7.33 -8.59
N ARG A 100 24.87 -7.98 -7.42
CA ARG A 100 25.19 -7.29 -6.15
C ARG A 100 26.56 -6.61 -6.21
N GLN A 101 27.58 -7.30 -6.72
CA GLN A 101 28.93 -6.73 -6.87
C GLN A 101 28.92 -5.51 -7.79
N ALA A 102 28.23 -5.59 -8.94
CA ALA A 102 28.06 -4.46 -9.84
C ALA A 102 27.31 -3.30 -9.19
N ALA A 103 26.23 -3.58 -8.44
CA ALA A 103 25.49 -2.54 -7.73
C ALA A 103 26.35 -1.86 -6.64
N ALA A 104 27.12 -2.63 -5.88
CA ALA A 104 28.04 -2.11 -4.88
C ALA A 104 29.15 -1.25 -5.51
N ALA A 105 29.72 -1.69 -6.65
CA ALA A 105 30.71 -0.93 -7.41
C ALA A 105 30.15 0.41 -7.93
N ASN A 106 28.86 0.45 -8.28
CA ASN A 106 28.13 1.68 -8.62
C ASN A 106 27.74 2.53 -7.40
N GLY A 107 28.18 2.15 -6.20
CA GLY A 107 27.99 2.90 -4.96
C GLY A 107 26.63 2.69 -4.28
N LEU A 108 25.92 1.59 -4.58
CA LEU A 108 24.74 1.18 -3.81
C LEU A 108 25.20 0.76 -2.41
N TYR A 109 24.76 1.49 -1.40
CA TYR A 109 25.15 1.26 -0.03
C TYR A 109 24.58 -0.06 0.49
N TRP A 110 25.37 -0.78 1.30
CA TRP A 110 25.09 -2.18 1.62
C TRP A 110 23.72 -2.49 2.24
N PRO A 111 23.16 -1.66 3.13
CA PRO A 111 21.86 -1.95 3.73
C PRO A 111 20.75 -1.93 2.67
N ASN A 112 20.91 -1.13 1.61
CA ASN A 112 19.92 -0.98 0.56
C ASN A 112 19.87 -2.18 -0.39
N TYR A 113 21.00 -2.83 -0.72
CA TYR A 113 20.93 -4.07 -1.51
C TYR A 113 20.31 -5.22 -0.69
N LEU A 114 20.56 -5.29 0.62
CA LEU A 114 19.96 -6.31 1.48
C LEU A 114 18.44 -6.18 1.55
N ASP A 115 17.94 -4.94 1.66
CA ASP A 115 16.51 -4.65 1.67
C ASP A 115 15.84 -4.94 0.32
N VAL A 116 16.50 -4.60 -0.80
CA VAL A 116 16.04 -4.95 -2.15
C VAL A 116 15.96 -6.46 -2.33
N GLU A 117 16.96 -7.21 -1.89
CA GLU A 117 16.96 -8.68 -1.99
C GLU A 117 15.95 -9.35 -1.07
N ALA A 118 15.72 -8.81 0.13
CA ALA A 118 14.67 -9.29 1.02
C ALA A 118 13.30 -9.11 0.37
N SER A 119 13.05 -7.94 -0.22
CA SER A 119 11.82 -7.64 -0.96
C SER A 119 11.66 -8.54 -2.19
N TRP A 120 12.75 -8.78 -2.94
CA TRP A 120 12.76 -9.66 -4.10
C TRP A 120 12.46 -11.11 -3.74
N ARG A 121 13.04 -11.63 -2.65
CA ARG A 121 12.76 -12.99 -2.14
C ARG A 121 11.28 -13.18 -1.83
N VAL A 122 10.66 -12.22 -1.15
CA VAL A 122 9.22 -12.25 -0.85
C VAL A 122 8.39 -12.16 -2.14
N ALA A 123 8.75 -11.25 -3.05
CA ALA A 123 7.99 -11.05 -4.29
C ALA A 123 8.00 -12.30 -5.19
N ARG A 124 9.10 -13.06 -5.22
CA ARG A 124 9.24 -14.31 -6.01
C ARG A 124 8.35 -15.45 -5.55
N GLN A 125 7.90 -15.44 -4.30
CA GLN A 125 6.93 -16.41 -3.79
C GLN A 125 5.51 -16.13 -4.31
N GLY A 126 5.29 -14.94 -4.89
CA GLY A 126 4.02 -14.57 -5.50
C GLY A 126 3.71 -15.35 -6.79
N ARG A 127 2.40 -15.50 -7.08
CA ARG A 127 1.92 -16.19 -8.29
C ARG A 127 2.26 -15.46 -9.60
N ASN A 128 2.47 -14.15 -9.55
CA ASN A 128 2.70 -13.33 -10.75
C ASN A 128 4.20 -13.18 -11.05
N PRO A 129 4.59 -13.04 -12.33
CA PRO A 129 5.94 -12.62 -12.69
C PRO A 129 6.28 -11.26 -12.07
N LEU A 130 7.54 -11.10 -11.70
CA LEU A 130 8.04 -9.81 -11.21
C LEU A 130 7.96 -8.76 -12.31
N ARG A 131 7.85 -7.49 -11.91
CA ARG A 131 7.77 -6.35 -12.83
C ARG A 131 8.95 -5.42 -12.64
N PHE A 132 9.40 -4.84 -13.74
CA PHE A 132 10.35 -3.74 -13.74
C PHE A 132 9.75 -2.53 -13.03
N HIS A 133 10.60 -1.83 -12.28
CA HIS A 133 10.28 -0.58 -11.64
C HIS A 133 10.85 0.58 -12.44
N ARG A 134 10.00 1.59 -12.68
CA ARG A 134 10.45 2.90 -13.15
C ARG A 134 10.97 3.69 -11.96
N TYR A 135 12.08 4.40 -12.13
CA TYR A 135 12.55 5.33 -11.11
C TYR A 135 11.55 6.48 -10.93
N VAL A 136 11.06 6.64 -9.70
CA VAL A 136 10.17 7.72 -9.28
C VAL A 136 10.85 8.46 -8.12
N PRO A 137 11.32 9.70 -8.30
CA PRO A 137 12.06 10.42 -7.23
C PRO A 137 11.16 10.81 -6.05
N HIS A 138 9.86 10.97 -6.32
CA HIS A 138 8.89 11.52 -5.38
C HIS A 138 8.08 10.45 -4.64
N GLU A 139 8.45 9.18 -4.78
CA GLU A 139 7.91 8.05 -4.02
C GLU A 139 9.00 7.02 -3.84
N GLY A 140 9.28 6.66 -2.58
CA GLY A 140 10.39 5.77 -2.31
C GLY A 140 10.56 5.44 -0.84
N ALA A 141 11.56 4.60 -0.61
CA ALA A 141 12.00 4.21 0.71
C ALA A 141 13.52 4.05 0.71
N ILE A 142 14.12 4.17 1.86
CA ILE A 142 15.44 3.61 2.16
C ILE A 142 15.33 2.87 3.49
N ALA A 143 16.19 1.88 3.66
CA ALA A 143 16.18 1.02 4.83
C ALA A 143 17.58 0.91 5.41
N PHE A 144 17.65 0.87 6.73
CA PHE A 144 18.83 0.46 7.45
C PHE A 144 18.52 -0.78 8.30
N PRO A 145 18.67 -1.99 7.74
CA PRO A 145 18.64 -3.23 8.50
C PRO A 145 19.87 -3.39 9.41
N THR A 146 19.66 -3.97 10.59
CA THR A 146 20.70 -4.45 11.51
C THR A 146 20.67 -5.96 11.57
N THR A 147 21.62 -6.62 10.89
CA THR A 147 21.68 -8.09 10.73
C THR A 147 21.59 -8.85 12.06
N ASN A 148 22.36 -8.43 13.07
CA ASN A 148 22.36 -9.07 14.39
C ASN A 148 21.37 -8.42 15.37
N GLY A 149 20.62 -7.42 14.91
CA GLY A 149 19.84 -6.54 15.78
C GLY A 149 20.72 -5.58 16.57
N MET A 150 20.06 -4.62 17.23
CA MET A 150 20.71 -3.64 18.10
C MET A 150 19.75 -3.32 19.25
N PRO A 151 20.20 -3.27 20.52
CA PRO A 151 19.32 -2.83 21.62
C PRO A 151 18.72 -1.45 21.30
N VAL A 152 17.43 -1.25 21.59
CA VAL A 152 16.76 0.05 21.34
C VAL A 152 17.51 1.20 22.03
N ALA A 153 18.06 0.97 23.22
CA ALA A 153 18.88 1.96 23.93
C ALA A 153 20.07 2.50 23.10
N ALA A 154 20.66 1.67 22.24
CA ALA A 154 21.80 2.09 21.41
C ALA A 154 21.40 3.11 20.31
N LEU A 155 20.12 3.20 19.94
CA LEU A 155 19.63 4.28 19.07
C LEU A 155 19.86 5.66 19.71
N PHE A 156 19.77 5.75 21.04
CA PHE A 156 19.93 6.99 21.79
C PHE A 156 21.36 7.22 22.30
N ALA A 157 22.24 6.22 22.15
CA ALA A 157 23.62 6.24 22.65
C ALA A 157 24.67 6.56 21.56
N GLY A 158 24.23 6.96 20.35
CA GLY A 158 25.15 7.38 19.28
C GLY A 158 25.72 6.26 18.41
N ASP A 159 24.97 5.18 18.15
CA ASP A 159 25.41 4.12 17.23
C ASP A 159 25.78 4.65 15.83
N SER A 160 26.81 4.07 15.19
CA SER A 160 27.31 4.53 13.89
C SER A 160 26.40 4.25 12.68
N ARG A 161 25.24 3.62 12.90
CA ARG A 161 24.30 3.18 11.86
C ARG A 161 23.02 3.99 11.83
N VAL A 162 22.38 4.14 13.00
CA VAL A 162 21.12 4.88 13.19
C VAL A 162 21.16 5.52 14.58
N GLN A 163 20.76 6.79 14.66
CA GLN A 163 20.73 7.55 15.92
C GLN A 163 19.43 8.33 16.06
N ILE A 164 18.95 8.50 17.29
CA ILE A 164 17.83 9.36 17.64
C ILE A 164 18.28 10.27 18.78
N ASP A 165 18.15 11.57 18.61
CA ASP A 165 18.41 12.50 19.72
C ASP A 165 17.39 12.26 20.84
N PRO A 166 17.82 12.19 22.11
CA PRO A 166 16.91 11.90 23.22
C PRO A 166 15.88 13.01 23.40
N VAL A 167 14.66 12.62 23.79
CA VAL A 167 13.62 13.54 24.25
C VAL A 167 13.54 13.49 25.77
N PRO A 168 13.05 14.53 26.45
CA PRO A 168 12.83 14.52 27.90
C PRO A 168 12.05 13.27 28.35
N PRO A 169 12.42 12.60 29.46
CA PRO A 169 11.74 11.37 29.90
C PRO A 169 10.24 11.55 30.16
N ASP A 170 9.82 12.76 30.57
CA ASP A 170 8.43 13.14 30.84
C ASP A 170 7.60 13.43 29.57
N THR A 171 8.20 13.27 28.38
CA THR A 171 7.56 13.55 27.08
C THR A 171 6.20 12.84 26.93
N TRP A 172 6.06 11.64 27.48
CA TRP A 172 4.87 10.81 27.27
C TRP A 172 3.85 10.85 28.41
N ASP A 173 4.13 11.57 29.51
CA ASP A 173 3.29 11.62 30.71
C ASP A 173 1.94 12.29 30.44
N SER A 174 1.92 13.29 29.55
CA SER A 174 0.68 13.96 29.14
C SER A 174 0.64 14.29 27.65
N ARG A 175 -0.58 14.46 27.11
CA ARG A 175 -0.77 14.93 25.73
C ARG A 175 -0.13 16.31 25.49
N ARG A 176 -0.10 17.17 26.51
CA ARG A 176 0.45 18.53 26.44
C ARG A 176 1.99 18.50 26.34
N GLN A 177 2.65 17.75 27.23
CA GLN A 177 4.10 17.53 27.18
C GLN A 177 4.51 16.92 25.85
N ARG A 178 3.85 15.82 25.45
CA ARG A 178 4.11 15.13 24.19
C ARG A 178 4.13 16.07 22.99
N ARG A 179 3.10 16.90 22.83
CA ARG A 179 3.02 17.84 21.69
C ARG A 179 4.17 18.86 21.64
N ARG A 180 4.73 19.23 22.80
CA ARG A 180 5.81 20.21 22.92
C ARG A 180 7.19 19.57 22.76
N GLN A 181 7.37 18.35 23.26
CA GLN A 181 8.70 17.72 23.43
C GLN A 181 8.98 16.56 22.45
N GLN A 182 7.98 16.00 21.77
CA GLN A 182 8.16 14.82 20.91
C GLN A 182 9.03 15.03 19.66
N ARG A 183 9.33 16.27 19.28
CA ARG A 183 10.08 16.57 18.06
C ARG A 183 11.57 16.38 18.33
N THR A 184 12.21 15.50 17.56
CA THR A 184 13.64 15.16 17.70
C THR A 184 14.27 14.88 16.33
N ILE A 185 15.58 14.66 16.26
CA ILE A 185 16.30 14.30 15.03
C ILE A 185 16.61 12.80 15.00
N LEU A 186 16.25 12.15 13.89
CA LEU A 186 16.74 10.83 13.52
C LEU A 186 17.87 10.98 12.51
N ARG A 187 19.00 10.30 12.73
CA ARG A 187 20.08 10.16 11.75
C ARG A 187 20.12 8.75 11.21
N ILE A 188 20.00 8.59 9.90
CA ILE A 188 20.15 7.30 9.21
C ILE A 188 21.41 7.36 8.37
N ARG A 189 22.33 6.41 8.53
CA ARG A 189 23.53 6.36 7.70
C ARG A 189 23.16 5.90 6.28
N VAL A 190 23.45 6.74 5.30
CA VAL A 190 23.10 6.51 3.88
C VAL A 190 24.32 6.23 3.01
N GLY A 191 25.51 6.39 3.57
CA GLY A 191 26.78 6.09 2.91
C GLY A 191 27.95 6.22 3.88
N SER A 192 29.15 6.25 3.32
CA SER A 192 30.39 6.48 4.09
C SER A 192 31.37 7.30 3.27
N GLN A 193 32.10 8.19 3.94
CA GLN A 193 33.28 8.85 3.38
C GLN A 193 34.50 8.33 4.14
N GLY A 194 35.27 7.42 3.52
CA GLY A 194 36.22 6.59 4.25
C GLY A 194 35.51 5.77 5.33
N ARG A 195 35.89 5.95 6.60
CA ARG A 195 35.21 5.30 7.75
C ARG A 195 34.06 6.14 8.33
N ALA A 196 33.99 7.43 8.01
CA ALA A 196 33.00 8.34 8.59
C ALA A 196 31.61 8.09 7.99
N PRO A 197 30.54 8.10 8.81
CA PRO A 197 29.18 7.97 8.32
C PRO A 197 28.74 9.20 7.53
N LEU A 198 28.06 8.97 6.40
CA LEU A 198 27.27 10.01 5.74
C LEU A 198 25.83 9.89 6.24
N TRP A 199 25.34 10.93 6.91
CA TRP A 199 24.03 10.95 7.55
C TRP A 199 22.97 11.57 6.65
N CYS A 200 21.78 10.98 6.70
CA CYS A 200 20.52 11.66 6.39
C CYS A 200 19.87 12.01 7.72
N GLU A 201 19.73 13.30 8.01
CA GLU A 201 19.12 13.80 9.23
C GLU A 201 17.68 14.22 8.97
N VAL A 202 16.76 13.66 9.76
CA VAL A 202 15.33 13.79 9.56
C VAL A 202 14.68 14.21 10.87
N PRO A 203 14.01 15.37 10.93
CA PRO A 203 13.17 15.70 12.07
C PRO A 203 11.97 14.74 12.13
N ILE A 204 11.79 14.09 13.28
CA ILE A 204 10.72 13.13 13.53
C ILE A 204 9.87 13.54 14.74
N TYR A 205 8.63 13.05 14.78
CA TYR A 205 7.72 13.23 15.90
C TYR A 205 7.59 11.93 16.69
N LEU A 206 8.43 11.75 17.71
CA LEU A 206 8.51 10.57 18.60
C LEU A 206 7.34 10.54 19.61
N HIS A 207 6.12 10.50 19.09
CA HIS A 207 4.87 10.61 19.85
C HIS A 207 4.54 9.39 20.73
N ARG A 208 5.39 8.36 20.73
CA ARG A 208 5.34 7.22 21.65
C ARG A 208 6.75 6.64 21.84
N PRO A 209 7.10 6.14 23.04
CA PRO A 209 8.42 5.60 23.29
C PRO A 209 8.64 4.30 22.50
N LEU A 210 9.89 4.03 22.17
CA LEU A 210 10.32 2.71 21.75
C LEU A 210 10.48 1.83 23.02
N PRO A 211 10.13 0.53 22.95
CA PRO A 211 10.23 -0.37 24.10
C PRO A 211 11.72 -0.58 24.48
N PRO A 212 12.14 -0.28 25.72
CA PRO A 212 13.54 -0.31 26.12
C PRO A 212 14.18 -1.71 26.06
N GLU A 213 13.39 -2.76 26.30
CA GLU A 213 13.76 -4.17 26.19
C GLU A 213 13.85 -4.67 24.74
N GLY A 214 13.45 -3.84 23.78
CA GLY A 214 13.38 -4.19 22.38
C GLY A 214 14.73 -4.26 21.67
N ILE A 215 14.77 -5.08 20.62
CA ILE A 215 15.89 -5.18 19.70
C ILE A 215 15.48 -4.51 18.38
N HIS A 216 16.05 -3.35 18.08
CA HIS A 216 15.95 -2.73 16.76
C HIS A 216 16.40 -3.71 15.68
N ARG A 217 15.60 -3.81 14.60
CA ARG A 217 15.89 -4.65 13.44
C ARG A 217 16.06 -3.84 12.16
N VAL A 218 15.20 -2.87 11.90
CA VAL A 218 15.26 -2.05 10.69
C VAL A 218 14.70 -0.66 10.97
N THR A 219 15.34 0.37 10.43
CA THR A 219 14.74 1.70 10.31
C THR A 219 14.47 2.00 8.84
N TYR A 220 13.22 2.35 8.52
CA TYR A 220 12.81 2.81 7.20
C TYR A 220 12.56 4.31 7.21
N LEU A 221 13.11 5.03 6.23
CA LEU A 221 12.63 6.36 5.84
C LEU A 221 11.86 6.20 4.54
N THR A 222 10.58 6.56 4.57
CA THR A 222 9.67 6.48 3.42
C THR A 222 9.18 7.86 3.06
N TRP A 223 9.01 8.12 1.77
CA TRP A 223 8.43 9.34 1.28
C TRP A 223 7.50 9.08 0.11
N ARG A 224 6.50 9.94 -0.03
CA ARG A 224 5.59 9.94 -1.17
C ARG A 224 5.06 11.34 -1.43
N ARG A 225 4.69 11.61 -2.67
CA ARG A 225 4.09 12.89 -3.05
C ARG A 225 2.60 12.91 -2.75
N VAL A 226 2.18 13.94 -2.02
CA VAL A 226 0.76 14.30 -1.82
C VAL A 226 0.58 15.71 -2.35
N ALA A 227 -0.16 15.81 -3.45
CA ALA A 227 -0.20 17.00 -4.30
C ALA A 227 1.21 17.55 -4.60
N SER A 228 1.48 18.78 -4.19
CA SER A 228 2.74 19.50 -4.46
C SER A 228 3.86 19.16 -3.47
N ARG A 229 3.58 18.42 -2.40
CA ARG A 229 4.51 18.22 -1.28
C ARG A 229 4.91 16.77 -1.12
N LEU A 230 6.13 16.54 -0.64
CA LEU A 230 6.55 15.23 -0.16
C LEU A 230 6.11 15.07 1.30
N ARG A 231 5.54 13.91 1.62
CA ARG A 231 5.23 13.46 2.98
C ARG A 231 6.24 12.42 3.38
N PHE A 232 6.85 12.60 4.53
CA PHE A 232 7.85 11.69 5.08
C PHE A 232 7.29 10.93 6.27
N GLN A 233 7.69 9.67 6.40
CA GLN A 233 7.38 8.83 7.53
C GLN A 233 8.59 7.95 7.84
N VAL A 234 8.88 7.79 9.12
CA VAL A 234 9.88 6.86 9.62
C VAL A 234 9.17 5.65 10.22
N SER A 235 9.65 4.44 9.93
CA SER A 235 9.18 3.22 10.59
C SER A 235 10.34 2.47 11.21
N ILE A 236 10.30 2.30 12.53
CA ILE A 236 11.32 1.58 13.29
C ILE A 236 10.76 0.22 13.67
N VAL A 237 11.36 -0.85 13.14
CA VAL A 237 10.96 -2.23 13.41
C VAL A 237 11.77 -2.74 14.59
N VAL A 238 11.06 -3.14 15.64
CA VAL A 238 11.62 -3.63 16.90
C VAL A 238 11.12 -5.04 17.16
N GLU A 239 12.04 -5.92 17.48
CA GLU A 239 11.77 -7.26 17.95
C GLU A 239 11.63 -7.26 19.47
N LEU A 240 10.58 -7.94 19.96
CA LEU A 240 10.26 -8.03 21.38
C LEU A 240 10.11 -9.49 21.81
N PRO A 241 10.37 -9.80 23.09
CA PRO A 241 10.00 -11.10 23.64
C PRO A 241 8.49 -11.30 23.52
N VAL A 242 8.07 -12.51 23.15
CA VAL A 242 6.67 -12.90 23.13
C VAL A 242 6.14 -12.94 24.56
N PRO A 243 5.04 -12.23 24.88
CA PRO A 243 4.36 -12.36 26.16
C PRO A 243 3.95 -13.82 26.41
N ALA A 244 4.06 -14.31 27.66
CA ALA A 244 3.71 -15.70 28.00
C ALA A 244 2.29 -16.09 27.55
N ALA A 245 1.35 -15.15 27.58
CA ALA A 245 -0.03 -15.36 27.10
C ALA A 245 -0.13 -15.73 25.61
N HIS A 246 0.87 -15.41 24.79
CA HIS A 246 0.91 -15.72 23.36
C HIS A 246 1.68 -17.03 23.05
N LEU A 247 2.20 -17.72 24.07
CA LEU A 247 2.84 -19.03 23.90
C LEU A 247 1.85 -20.22 23.99
N ALA A 248 0.60 -19.96 24.38
CA ALA A 248 -0.46 -20.96 24.33
C ALA A 248 -0.75 -21.37 22.88
N ASP A 249 -1.12 -22.63 22.65
CA ASP A 249 -1.46 -23.13 21.31
C ASP A 249 -2.62 -22.29 20.73
N PRO A 250 -2.43 -21.61 19.58
CA PRO A 250 -3.51 -20.88 18.94
C PRO A 250 -4.74 -21.74 18.69
N ALA A 251 -4.58 -23.06 18.50
CA ALA A 251 -5.66 -24.01 18.26
C ALA A 251 -6.65 -24.13 19.43
N GLU A 252 -6.24 -23.81 20.66
CA GLU A 252 -7.06 -23.95 21.87
C GLU A 252 -7.78 -22.65 22.30
N GLY A 253 -7.78 -21.63 21.45
CA GLY A 253 -8.28 -20.31 21.79
C GLY A 253 -9.52 -19.86 21.02
N PRO A 254 -10.26 -18.86 21.55
CA PRO A 254 -11.56 -18.50 21.00
C PRO A 254 -11.51 -17.98 19.57
N LEU A 255 -12.48 -18.42 18.76
CA LEU A 255 -12.62 -18.12 17.34
C LEU A 255 -13.42 -16.85 17.10
N VAL A 256 -13.03 -16.12 16.05
CA VAL A 256 -13.88 -15.09 15.42
C VAL A 256 -13.90 -15.28 13.92
N ALA A 257 -15.09 -15.31 13.34
CA ALA A 257 -15.29 -15.23 11.91
C ALA A 257 -15.51 -13.78 11.47
N VAL A 258 -14.92 -13.41 10.34
CA VAL A 258 -15.17 -12.11 9.71
C VAL A 258 -15.55 -12.31 8.25
N ASP A 259 -16.77 -11.88 7.92
CA ASP A 259 -17.24 -11.75 6.55
C ASP A 259 -16.78 -10.41 5.96
N LEU A 260 -16.36 -10.41 4.69
CA LEU A 260 -15.88 -9.23 3.98
C LEU A 260 -16.93 -8.75 2.96
N CYS A 261 -17.83 -7.87 3.38
CA CYS A 261 -18.88 -7.31 2.54
C CYS A 261 -18.63 -5.84 2.15
N TRP A 262 -19.45 -5.28 1.25
CA TRP A 262 -19.47 -3.83 0.97
C TRP A 262 -20.88 -3.40 0.60
N ARG A 263 -21.62 -2.87 1.58
CA ARG A 263 -23.04 -2.52 1.43
C ARG A 263 -23.29 -1.11 1.94
N ARG A 264 -24.15 -0.34 1.26
CA ARG A 264 -24.60 0.93 1.82
C ARG A 264 -25.51 0.66 3.02
N LEU A 265 -25.30 1.45 4.07
CA LEU A 265 -26.18 1.48 5.23
C LEU A 265 -27.23 2.60 5.06
N PRO A 266 -28.39 2.51 5.75
CA PRO A 266 -29.44 3.53 5.67
C PRO A 266 -28.99 4.94 6.08
N ASP A 267 -28.00 5.03 6.97
CA ASP A 267 -27.42 6.30 7.44
C ASP A 267 -26.46 6.95 6.43
N GLY A 268 -26.19 6.29 5.29
CA GLY A 268 -25.23 6.73 4.28
C GLY A 268 -23.81 6.21 4.48
N GLY A 269 -23.56 5.41 5.52
CA GLY A 269 -22.31 4.68 5.72
C GLY A 269 -22.14 3.51 4.75
N ILE A 270 -21.02 2.81 4.87
CA ILE A 270 -20.75 1.56 4.15
C ILE A 270 -20.35 0.49 5.15
N ARG A 271 -21.12 -0.59 5.26
CA ARG A 271 -20.69 -1.81 5.94
C ARG A 271 -19.62 -2.47 5.09
N VAL A 272 -18.45 -2.71 5.67
CA VAL A 272 -17.27 -3.27 5.00
C VAL A 272 -16.90 -4.67 5.50
N GLY A 273 -17.62 -5.14 6.50
CA GLY A 273 -17.54 -6.50 7.03
C GLY A 273 -18.50 -6.69 8.19
N TYR A 274 -18.68 -7.93 8.58
CA TYR A 274 -19.39 -8.34 9.80
C TYR A 274 -18.48 -9.29 10.56
N TRP A 275 -18.48 -9.25 11.89
CA TRP A 275 -17.75 -10.21 12.72
C TRP A 275 -18.67 -10.93 13.67
N ARG A 276 -18.35 -12.19 13.96
CA ARG A 276 -19.03 -13.00 14.98
C ARG A 276 -18.01 -13.87 15.71
N GLY A 277 -18.03 -13.81 17.03
CA GLY A 277 -17.24 -14.68 17.89
C GLY A 277 -17.97 -15.98 18.22
N GLU A 278 -17.21 -17.00 18.63
CA GLU A 278 -17.77 -18.23 19.20
C GLU A 278 -18.54 -17.98 20.52
N ASP A 279 -18.25 -16.86 21.19
CA ASP A 279 -18.94 -16.39 22.39
C ASP A 279 -20.32 -15.80 22.10
N GLY A 280 -20.78 -15.86 20.84
CA GLY A 280 -22.09 -15.39 20.40
C GLY A 280 -22.15 -13.88 20.14
N GLU A 281 -21.14 -13.12 20.55
CA GLU A 281 -21.02 -11.70 20.27
C GLU A 281 -20.75 -11.45 18.78
N GLY A 282 -21.19 -10.29 18.29
CA GLY A 282 -20.98 -9.91 16.92
C GLY A 282 -21.24 -8.45 16.66
N GLY A 283 -20.84 -7.98 15.48
CA GLY A 283 -21.06 -6.60 15.12
C GLY A 283 -20.63 -6.22 13.71
N GLU A 284 -21.10 -5.06 13.29
CA GLU A 284 -20.77 -4.49 11.99
C GLU A 284 -19.41 -3.79 12.02
N ILE A 285 -18.66 -3.95 10.93
CA ILE A 285 -17.48 -3.15 10.62
C ILE A 285 -17.92 -2.18 9.53
N ALA A 286 -17.95 -0.88 9.82
CA ALA A 286 -18.47 0.12 8.89
C ALA A 286 -17.56 1.35 8.74
N LEU A 287 -17.60 1.94 7.55
CA LEU A 287 -17.15 3.31 7.32
C LEU A 287 -18.32 4.26 7.58
N PRO A 288 -18.14 5.28 8.43
CA PRO A 288 -19.23 6.15 8.83
C PRO A 288 -19.66 7.07 7.67
N ALA A 289 -20.93 7.49 7.67
CA ALA A 289 -21.50 8.37 6.65
C ALA A 289 -20.66 9.66 6.43
N ARG A 290 -20.10 10.24 7.50
CA ARG A 290 -19.21 11.41 7.41
C ARG A 290 -17.98 11.16 6.55
N TRP A 291 -17.42 9.96 6.59
CA TRP A 291 -16.24 9.59 5.81
C TRP A 291 -16.62 9.43 4.34
N VAL A 292 -17.76 8.77 4.07
CA VAL A 292 -18.32 8.59 2.73
C VAL A 292 -18.62 9.96 2.08
N ALA A 293 -19.28 10.85 2.81
CA ALA A 293 -19.58 12.21 2.36
C ALA A 293 -18.31 13.04 2.08
N ALA A 294 -17.27 12.91 2.92
CA ALA A 294 -16.00 13.59 2.72
C ALA A 294 -15.23 13.05 1.51
N MET A 295 -15.29 11.74 1.23
CA MET A 295 -14.74 11.18 -0.01
C MET A 295 -15.48 11.68 -1.24
N ALA A 296 -16.82 11.76 -1.18
CA ALA A 296 -17.63 12.35 -2.25
C ALA A 296 -17.30 13.84 -2.46
N GLN A 297 -17.00 14.60 -1.40
CA GLN A 297 -16.51 15.97 -1.52
C GLN A 297 -15.18 16.05 -2.28
N CYS A 298 -14.26 15.11 -2.05
CA CYS A 298 -13.01 15.06 -2.81
C CYS A 298 -13.26 14.81 -4.31
N ASP A 299 -14.27 14.01 -4.65
CA ASP A 299 -14.68 13.80 -6.06
C ASP A 299 -15.34 15.05 -6.64
N ARG A 300 -16.17 15.77 -5.87
CA ARG A 300 -16.75 17.06 -6.29
C ARG A 300 -15.68 18.11 -6.57
N ILE A 301 -14.67 18.24 -5.70
CA ILE A 301 -13.58 19.21 -5.91
C ILE A 301 -12.80 18.87 -7.18
N ARG A 302 -12.55 17.57 -7.43
CA ARG A 302 -11.94 17.15 -8.70
C ARG A 302 -12.83 17.53 -9.89
N GLY A 303 -14.12 17.25 -9.83
CA GLY A 303 -15.07 17.64 -10.89
C GLY A 303 -15.12 19.15 -11.13
N TYR A 304 -15.08 19.97 -10.07
CA TYR A 304 -15.02 21.43 -10.17
C TYR A 304 -13.68 21.93 -10.74
N ARG A 305 -12.58 21.21 -10.52
CA ARG A 305 -11.32 21.52 -11.20
C ARG A 305 -11.42 21.25 -12.70
N ASP A 306 -12.06 20.15 -13.07
CA ASP A 306 -12.25 19.77 -14.48
C ASP A 306 -13.34 20.60 -15.19
N SER A 307 -14.08 21.46 -14.46
CA SER A 307 -15.16 22.27 -15.02
C SER A 307 -14.70 23.63 -15.53
N ASP A 308 -15.57 24.27 -16.31
CA ASP A 308 -15.38 25.62 -16.84
C ASP A 308 -15.53 26.72 -15.75
N ASP A 309 -15.94 26.37 -14.53
CA ASP A 309 -16.22 27.34 -13.45
C ASP A 309 -15.05 27.53 -12.48
N LEU A 310 -13.86 26.98 -12.79
CA LEU A 310 -12.70 26.94 -11.90
C LEU A 310 -12.26 28.33 -11.43
N THR A 311 -12.22 29.30 -12.35
CA THR A 311 -11.95 30.72 -12.10
C THR A 311 -13.09 31.58 -12.64
N PRO A 312 -13.23 32.86 -12.20
CA PRO A 312 -14.21 33.78 -12.79
C PRO A 312 -14.08 33.93 -14.32
N GLU A 313 -12.88 33.72 -14.86
CA GLU A 313 -12.57 33.81 -16.28
C GLU A 313 -12.59 32.45 -17.01
N GLY A 314 -12.90 31.37 -16.30
CA GLY A 314 -13.13 30.04 -16.87
C GLY A 314 -12.21 28.92 -16.34
N GLY A 315 -12.41 27.72 -16.88
CA GLY A 315 -11.61 26.52 -16.66
C GLY A 315 -10.42 26.38 -17.61
N LEU A 316 -9.94 25.14 -17.75
CA LEU A 316 -8.77 24.84 -18.58
C LEU A 316 -9.00 25.16 -20.07
N GLU A 317 -10.21 24.98 -20.58
CA GLU A 317 -10.50 25.23 -22.00
C GLU A 317 -10.49 26.74 -22.30
N GLN A 318 -11.07 27.56 -21.43
CA GLN A 318 -11.03 29.03 -21.57
C GLN A 318 -9.62 29.57 -21.40
N LEU A 319 -8.83 29.03 -20.45
CA LEU A 319 -7.40 29.33 -20.36
C LEU A 319 -6.70 29.02 -21.68
N ARG A 320 -6.91 27.82 -22.24
CA ARG A 320 -6.26 27.40 -23.50
C ARG A 320 -6.62 28.35 -24.64
N ALA A 321 -7.89 28.73 -24.77
CA ALA A 321 -8.34 29.66 -25.81
C ALA A 321 -7.67 31.04 -25.67
N ARG A 322 -7.70 31.63 -24.47
CA ARG A 322 -7.10 32.95 -24.19
C ARG A 322 -5.59 32.95 -24.37
N LEU A 323 -4.92 31.91 -23.87
CA LEU A 323 -3.47 31.78 -23.99
C LEU A 323 -3.05 31.53 -25.44
N SER A 324 -3.87 30.80 -26.23
CA SER A 324 -3.64 30.65 -27.68
C SER A 324 -3.74 31.98 -28.39
N ALA A 325 -4.80 32.75 -28.15
CA ALA A 325 -4.97 34.07 -28.74
C ALA A 325 -3.80 35.00 -28.38
N TRP A 326 -3.33 34.97 -27.13
CA TRP A 326 -2.18 35.77 -26.71
C TRP A 326 -0.89 35.36 -27.43
N VAL A 327 -0.57 34.05 -27.48
CA VAL A 327 0.65 33.54 -28.15
C VAL A 327 0.62 33.83 -29.65
N ASP A 328 -0.53 33.63 -30.29
CA ASP A 328 -0.68 33.80 -31.74
C ASP A 328 -0.63 35.28 -32.17
N ALA A 329 -0.81 36.22 -31.22
CA ALA A 329 -0.65 37.65 -31.44
C ALA A 329 0.79 38.16 -31.25
N GLN A 330 1.70 37.35 -30.71
CA GLN A 330 3.11 37.74 -30.52
C GLN A 330 3.94 37.51 -31.78
N ASP A 331 5.02 38.28 -31.94
CA ASP A 331 6.04 38.01 -32.95
C ASP A 331 6.76 36.67 -32.62
N PRO A 332 6.72 35.66 -33.51
CA PRO A 332 7.37 34.38 -33.29
C PRO A 332 8.85 34.48 -32.92
N ASP A 333 9.58 35.48 -33.42
CA ASP A 333 11.02 35.62 -33.16
C ASP A 333 11.31 36.13 -31.75
N THR A 334 10.32 36.78 -31.12
CA THR A 334 10.40 37.26 -29.73
C THR A 334 10.03 36.18 -28.70
N LEU A 335 9.32 35.14 -29.13
CA LEU A 335 8.89 34.05 -28.24
C LEU A 335 10.03 33.06 -27.96
N PRO A 336 10.23 32.63 -26.71
CA PRO A 336 11.17 31.56 -26.41
C PRO A 336 10.82 30.25 -27.12
N GLU A 337 11.84 29.48 -27.51
CA GLU A 337 11.67 28.19 -28.21
C GLU A 337 10.75 27.23 -27.45
N TRP A 338 10.88 27.18 -26.12
CA TRP A 338 10.07 26.30 -25.30
C TRP A 338 8.58 26.62 -25.32
N LEU A 339 8.23 27.90 -25.45
CA LEU A 339 6.83 28.33 -25.51
C LEU A 339 6.25 28.04 -26.89
N ARG A 340 7.01 28.30 -27.96
CA ARG A 340 6.64 27.90 -29.32
C ARG A 340 6.42 26.38 -29.43
N TYR A 341 7.32 25.59 -28.84
CA TYR A 341 7.16 24.13 -28.78
C TYR A 341 5.91 23.73 -27.98
N ALA A 342 5.70 24.30 -26.79
CA ALA A 342 4.52 24.01 -25.99
C ALA A 342 3.21 24.33 -26.74
N ARG A 343 3.14 25.49 -27.42
CA ARG A 343 2.01 25.94 -28.23
C ARG A 343 1.64 24.95 -29.34
N ARG A 344 2.63 24.31 -29.97
CA ARG A 344 2.40 23.27 -31.00
C ARG A 344 1.79 21.99 -30.42
N GLU A 345 2.17 21.65 -29.19
CA GLU A 345 1.78 20.38 -28.57
C GLU A 345 0.53 20.47 -27.67
N TRP A 346 0.14 21.65 -27.18
CA TRP A 346 -0.83 21.75 -26.09
C TRP A 346 -2.27 21.34 -26.42
N GLY A 347 -2.64 21.21 -27.70
CA GLY A 347 -3.93 20.63 -28.12
C GLY A 347 -4.02 19.14 -27.77
N ARG A 348 -2.87 18.49 -27.57
CA ARG A 348 -2.76 17.10 -27.08
C ARG A 348 -2.74 17.02 -25.55
N TRP A 349 -2.67 18.15 -24.85
CA TRP A 349 -2.53 18.16 -23.39
C TRP A 349 -3.89 18.06 -22.73
N ARG A 350 -4.26 16.84 -22.34
CA ARG A 350 -5.48 16.56 -21.57
C ARG A 350 -5.29 16.74 -20.05
N SER A 351 -4.05 16.94 -19.58
CA SER A 351 -3.74 17.01 -18.15
C SER A 351 -3.44 18.44 -17.70
N HIS A 352 -4.11 18.85 -16.61
CA HIS A 352 -3.84 20.09 -15.87
C HIS A 352 -2.35 20.26 -15.54
N GLY A 353 -1.69 19.14 -15.21
CA GLY A 353 -0.28 19.13 -14.81
C GLY A 353 0.67 19.66 -15.88
N ARG A 354 0.34 19.56 -17.17
CA ARG A 354 1.21 20.08 -18.24
C ARG A 354 1.16 21.61 -18.31
N PHE A 355 -0.03 22.21 -18.18
CA PHE A 355 -0.18 23.66 -18.09
C PHE A 355 0.40 24.20 -16.78
N ALA A 356 0.26 23.47 -15.67
CA ALA A 356 0.90 23.85 -14.42
C ALA A 356 2.44 23.82 -14.52
N ALA A 357 3.02 22.81 -15.20
CA ALA A 357 4.45 22.76 -15.46
C ALA A 357 4.91 23.89 -16.39
N LEU A 358 4.11 24.24 -17.42
CA LEU A 358 4.37 25.38 -18.30
C LEU A 358 4.45 26.69 -17.51
N ALA A 359 3.48 26.95 -16.63
CA ALA A 359 3.46 28.13 -15.79
C ALA A 359 4.67 28.19 -14.82
N LEU A 360 5.07 27.06 -14.24
CA LEU A 360 6.27 27.00 -13.38
C LEU A 360 7.55 27.26 -14.16
N ARG A 361 7.65 26.76 -15.40
CA ARG A 361 8.79 27.07 -16.28
C ARG A 361 8.81 28.55 -16.65
N TRP A 362 7.67 29.09 -17.09
CA TRP A 362 7.53 30.50 -17.46
C TRP A 362 7.91 31.44 -16.30
N ARG A 363 7.57 31.08 -15.06
CA ARG A 363 8.02 31.81 -13.87
C ARG A 363 9.54 31.94 -13.77
N GLY A 364 10.27 30.87 -14.09
CA GLY A 364 11.73 30.84 -14.00
C GLY A 364 12.44 31.41 -15.24
N GLU A 365 11.76 31.39 -16.39
CA GLU A 365 12.27 31.83 -17.69
C GLU A 365 11.40 32.98 -18.24
N ARG A 366 11.38 34.12 -17.52
CA ARG A 366 10.66 35.34 -17.92
C ARG A 366 11.33 35.99 -19.14
N PHE A 367 10.54 36.62 -20.01
CA PHE A 367 11.02 37.37 -21.17
C PHE A 367 10.25 38.67 -21.35
N ALA A 368 10.77 39.61 -22.14
CA ALA A 368 10.14 40.92 -22.31
C ALA A 368 8.77 40.80 -23.01
N GLY A 369 7.75 41.50 -22.49
CA GLY A 369 6.40 41.52 -23.06
C GLY A 369 5.55 40.30 -22.71
N ASP A 370 6.00 39.44 -21.79
CA ASP A 370 5.33 38.19 -21.41
C ASP A 370 4.31 38.34 -20.26
N GLU A 371 4.11 39.56 -19.76
CA GLU A 371 3.40 39.87 -18.51
C GLU A 371 1.95 39.37 -18.56
N ASP A 372 1.22 39.65 -19.63
CA ASP A 372 -0.18 39.24 -19.78
C ASP A 372 -0.30 37.72 -19.92
N GLY A 373 0.49 37.12 -20.80
CA GLY A 373 0.50 35.66 -21.02
C GLY A 373 0.80 34.88 -19.75
N TYR A 374 1.78 35.35 -18.97
CA TYR A 374 2.10 34.74 -17.69
C TYR A 374 1.05 34.98 -16.61
N THR A 375 0.49 36.19 -16.53
CA THR A 375 -0.57 36.49 -15.57
C THR A 375 -1.77 35.56 -15.78
N LEU A 376 -2.16 35.31 -17.03
CA LEU A 376 -3.22 34.37 -17.39
C LEU A 376 -2.96 32.96 -16.85
N ILE A 377 -1.79 32.38 -17.18
CA ILE A 377 -1.50 30.99 -16.83
C ILE A 377 -1.22 30.82 -15.33
N GLU A 378 -0.60 31.81 -14.68
CA GLU A 378 -0.27 31.76 -13.26
C GLU A 378 -1.52 31.93 -12.39
N ALA A 379 -2.47 32.81 -12.74
CA ALA A 379 -3.73 32.95 -12.02
C ALA A 379 -4.53 31.64 -12.01
N TRP A 380 -4.68 31.02 -13.18
CA TRP A 380 -5.30 29.70 -13.30
C TRP A 380 -4.54 28.64 -12.48
N ARG A 381 -3.21 28.60 -12.58
CA ARG A 381 -2.37 27.60 -11.88
C ARG A 381 -2.50 27.73 -10.36
N GLN A 382 -2.60 28.95 -9.81
CA GLN A 382 -2.77 29.15 -8.37
C GLN A 382 -4.08 28.56 -7.88
N ARG A 383 -5.17 28.80 -8.62
CA ARG A 383 -6.50 28.28 -8.29
C ARG A 383 -6.56 26.75 -8.41
N ASP A 384 -6.06 26.19 -9.52
CA ASP A 384 -5.97 24.73 -9.71
C ASP A 384 -5.11 24.09 -8.61
N LYS A 385 -3.94 24.66 -8.31
CA LYS A 385 -3.04 24.15 -7.26
C LYS A 385 -3.71 24.14 -5.90
N HIS A 386 -4.41 25.22 -5.53
CA HIS A 386 -5.08 25.31 -4.23
C HIS A 386 -6.10 24.17 -4.05
N LEU A 387 -6.96 23.95 -5.05
CA LEU A 387 -7.99 22.91 -4.99
C LEU A 387 -7.40 21.51 -5.10
N TRP A 388 -6.35 21.33 -5.91
CA TRP A 388 -5.61 20.08 -5.99
C TRP A 388 -4.96 19.72 -4.66
N GLU A 389 -4.32 20.68 -3.99
CA GLU A 389 -3.73 20.48 -2.67
C GLU A 389 -4.82 20.13 -1.65
N TYR A 390 -5.94 20.84 -1.66
CA TYR A 390 -7.05 20.56 -0.76
C TYR A 390 -7.62 19.14 -0.98
N GLU A 391 -7.96 18.79 -2.23
CA GLU A 391 -8.48 17.46 -2.60
C GLU A 391 -7.52 16.34 -2.26
N ALA A 392 -6.24 16.46 -2.65
CA ALA A 392 -5.28 15.39 -2.44
C ALA A 392 -4.95 15.18 -0.95
N ASN A 393 -4.83 16.25 -0.15
CA ASN A 393 -4.57 16.11 1.28
C ASN A 393 -5.80 15.55 2.01
N GLN A 394 -7.01 16.05 1.71
CA GLN A 394 -8.23 15.53 2.33
C GLN A 394 -8.42 14.03 2.00
N ARG A 395 -8.23 13.65 0.73
CA ARG A 395 -8.28 12.24 0.32
C ARG A 395 -7.22 11.41 1.03
N ASP A 396 -6.01 11.93 1.18
CA ASP A 396 -4.93 11.23 1.89
C ASP A 396 -5.27 10.95 3.36
N GLU A 397 -5.79 11.96 4.06
CA GLU A 397 -6.24 11.86 5.45
C GLU A 397 -7.39 10.87 5.59
N LEU A 398 -8.37 10.90 4.69
CA LEU A 398 -9.49 9.95 4.68
C LEU A 398 -9.01 8.52 4.45
N LEU A 399 -8.07 8.29 3.54
CA LEU A 399 -7.51 6.95 3.31
C LEU A 399 -6.74 6.45 4.53
N ALA A 400 -6.03 7.32 5.25
CA ALA A 400 -5.37 7.01 6.51
C ALA A 400 -6.40 6.71 7.62
N GLU A 401 -7.48 7.48 7.69
CA GLU A 401 -8.56 7.27 8.65
C GLU A 401 -9.25 5.92 8.44
N ARG A 402 -9.61 5.57 7.20
CA ARG A 402 -10.16 4.25 6.86
C ARG A 402 -9.25 3.14 7.34
N ARG A 403 -7.94 3.27 7.09
CA ARG A 403 -6.95 2.30 7.54
C ARG A 403 -6.93 2.20 9.07
N GLU A 404 -7.05 3.31 9.78
CA GLU A 404 -7.05 3.32 11.25
C GLU A 404 -8.31 2.67 11.83
N ILE A 405 -9.50 2.96 11.26
CA ILE A 405 -10.75 2.28 11.63
C ILE A 405 -10.57 0.76 11.58
N TYR A 406 -10.00 0.26 10.49
CA TYR A 406 -9.77 -1.18 10.32
C TYR A 406 -8.72 -1.73 11.29
N ARG A 407 -7.65 -0.97 11.57
CA ARG A 407 -6.60 -1.38 12.52
C ARG A 407 -7.10 -1.44 13.95
N VAL A 408 -7.95 -0.50 14.37
CA VAL A 408 -8.53 -0.48 15.71
C VAL A 408 -9.42 -1.70 15.92
N ILE A 409 -10.32 -1.97 14.99
CA ILE A 409 -11.21 -3.15 15.05
C ILE A 409 -10.39 -4.45 15.02
N ALA A 410 -9.42 -4.56 14.11
CA ALA A 410 -8.54 -5.73 14.06
C ALA A 410 -7.76 -5.94 15.36
N ALA A 411 -7.27 -4.88 15.99
CA ALA A 411 -6.57 -4.97 17.28
C ALA A 411 -7.51 -5.31 18.44
N GLN A 412 -8.76 -4.86 18.42
CA GLN A 412 -9.78 -5.25 19.40
C GLN A 412 -10.09 -6.75 19.27
N LEU A 413 -10.37 -7.22 18.05
CA LEU A 413 -10.66 -8.62 17.80
C LEU A 413 -9.48 -9.53 18.15
N ALA A 414 -8.25 -9.19 17.73
CA ALA A 414 -7.07 -10.00 18.05
C ALA A 414 -6.70 -10.02 19.55
N ARG A 415 -7.20 -9.08 20.36
CA ARG A 415 -7.04 -9.13 21.82
C ARG A 415 -8.05 -10.06 22.48
N ARG A 416 -9.25 -10.20 21.90
CA ARG A 416 -10.35 -11.00 22.45
C ARG A 416 -10.31 -12.45 21.95
N TYR A 417 -9.95 -12.63 20.69
CA TYR A 417 -9.97 -13.91 19.99
C TYR A 417 -8.55 -14.31 19.59
N ARG A 418 -8.30 -15.63 19.54
CA ARG A 418 -7.00 -16.21 19.20
C ARG A 418 -6.90 -16.59 17.74
N ARG A 419 -8.01 -17.02 17.13
CA ARG A 419 -8.06 -17.45 15.74
C ARG A 419 -9.06 -16.61 14.96
N LEU A 420 -8.66 -16.25 13.75
CA LEU A 420 -9.43 -15.51 12.79
C LEU A 420 -9.82 -16.44 11.63
N LEU A 421 -11.11 -16.58 11.40
CA LEU A 421 -11.66 -17.27 10.24
C LEU A 421 -12.01 -16.23 9.17
N LEU A 422 -11.45 -16.42 7.98
CA LEU A 422 -11.73 -15.60 6.81
C LEU A 422 -12.06 -16.49 5.61
N GLU A 423 -12.98 -16.04 4.77
CA GLU A 423 -13.15 -16.64 3.46
C GLU A 423 -11.89 -16.49 2.59
N ASP A 424 -11.57 -17.53 1.81
CA ASP A 424 -10.53 -17.47 0.78
C ASP A 424 -11.02 -16.83 -0.53
N LEU A 425 -11.68 -15.67 -0.42
CA LEU A 425 -12.15 -14.93 -1.59
C LEU A 425 -10.99 -14.37 -2.43
N ASP A 426 -10.98 -14.68 -3.73
CA ASP A 426 -10.17 -13.96 -4.72
C ASP A 426 -10.79 -12.59 -5.03
N LEU A 427 -10.39 -11.57 -4.25
CA LEU A 427 -10.82 -10.18 -4.43
C LEU A 427 -10.52 -9.60 -5.83
N ARG A 428 -9.67 -10.25 -6.63
CA ARG A 428 -9.37 -9.82 -8.01
C ARG A 428 -10.48 -10.20 -8.98
N ALA A 429 -11.20 -11.29 -8.73
CA ALA A 429 -12.34 -11.67 -9.56
C ALA A 429 -13.38 -10.54 -9.59
N PHE A 430 -13.67 -9.94 -8.43
CA PHE A 430 -14.55 -8.79 -8.28
C PHE A 430 -14.01 -7.46 -8.87
N ALA A 431 -12.75 -7.45 -9.35
CA ALA A 431 -12.16 -6.29 -10.01
C ALA A 431 -12.19 -6.39 -11.54
N ARG A 432 -12.46 -7.57 -12.11
CA ARG A 432 -12.51 -7.77 -13.55
C ARG A 432 -13.76 -7.12 -14.13
N ARG A 433 -13.62 -6.57 -15.34
CA ARG A 433 -14.75 -6.13 -16.15
C ARG A 433 -15.13 -7.31 -17.03
N ASP A 434 -16.25 -7.94 -16.76
CA ASP A 434 -16.92 -8.70 -17.81
C ASP A 434 -17.41 -7.68 -18.86
N GLY A 435 -17.35 -8.03 -20.14
CA GLY A 435 -17.54 -7.14 -21.28
C GLY A 435 -18.76 -6.22 -21.13
N VAL A 436 -18.64 -4.97 -21.59
CA VAL A 436 -19.62 -3.90 -21.40
C VAL A 436 -20.88 -4.08 -22.25
N ASP A 437 -20.97 -5.14 -23.05
CA ASP A 437 -22.04 -5.29 -24.04
C ASP A 437 -23.08 -6.30 -23.54
N ALA A 438 -24.30 -5.81 -23.25
CA ALA A 438 -25.58 -6.52 -23.06
C ALA A 438 -26.33 -6.27 -21.72
N GLY A 439 -26.31 -5.04 -21.18
CA GLY A 439 -27.15 -4.67 -20.03
C GLY A 439 -27.96 -3.40 -20.28
N SER A 440 -29.15 -3.30 -19.68
CA SER A 440 -29.92 -2.04 -19.64
C SER A 440 -29.15 -0.95 -18.86
N ASP A 441 -29.44 0.32 -19.12
CA ASP A 441 -28.81 1.47 -18.43
C ASP A 441 -28.88 1.35 -16.90
N GLU A 442 -29.99 0.84 -16.37
CA GLU A 442 -30.18 0.58 -14.93
C GLU A 442 -29.19 -0.47 -14.40
N LEU A 443 -28.95 -1.54 -15.16
CA LEU A 443 -28.00 -2.59 -14.78
C LEU A 443 -26.57 -2.04 -14.73
N VAL A 444 -26.21 -1.20 -15.72
CA VAL A 444 -24.90 -0.53 -15.79
C VAL A 444 -24.70 0.43 -14.61
N MET A 445 -25.73 1.20 -14.25
CA MET A 445 -25.70 2.11 -13.09
C MET A 445 -25.49 1.35 -11.78
N VAL A 446 -26.24 0.26 -11.55
CA VAL A 446 -26.10 -0.58 -10.35
C VAL A 446 -24.71 -1.19 -10.25
N GLN A 447 -24.18 -1.74 -11.35
CA GLN A 447 -22.82 -2.29 -11.39
C GLN A 447 -21.75 -1.21 -11.12
N THR A 448 -21.94 -0.01 -11.65
CA THR A 448 -21.03 1.13 -11.41
C THR A 448 -21.04 1.56 -9.95
N ALA A 449 -22.22 1.67 -9.34
CA ALA A 449 -22.36 2.00 -7.92
C ALA A 449 -21.71 0.93 -7.01
N ARG A 450 -21.88 -0.35 -7.32
CA ARG A 450 -21.25 -1.47 -6.58
C ARG A 450 -19.72 -1.41 -6.68
N ARG A 451 -19.18 -1.15 -7.87
CA ARG A 451 -17.75 -0.98 -8.08
C ARG A 451 -17.20 0.19 -7.27
N HIS A 452 -17.91 1.31 -7.26
CA HIS A 452 -17.53 2.48 -6.46
C HIS A 452 -17.53 2.17 -4.95
N GLN A 453 -18.55 1.49 -4.44
CA GLN A 453 -18.60 1.03 -3.04
C GLN A 453 -17.41 0.13 -2.68
N ARG A 454 -17.07 -0.84 -3.54
CA ARG A 454 -15.91 -1.71 -3.33
C ARG A 454 -14.60 -0.93 -3.27
N VAL A 455 -14.45 0.12 -4.08
CA VAL A 455 -13.26 1.00 -4.07
C VAL A 455 -13.18 1.78 -2.75
N LEU A 456 -14.30 2.31 -2.28
CA LEU A 456 -14.38 3.01 -0.99
C LEU A 456 -14.10 2.06 0.18
N ALA A 457 -14.76 0.89 0.21
CA ALA A 457 -14.60 -0.13 1.24
C ALA A 457 -13.17 -0.70 1.28
N ALA A 458 -12.58 -0.94 0.11
CA ALA A 458 -11.25 -1.54 -0.03
C ALA A 458 -11.05 -2.77 0.88
N PRO A 459 -11.80 -3.87 0.65
CA PRO A 459 -11.82 -5.04 1.54
C PRO A 459 -10.43 -5.68 1.75
N HIS A 460 -9.53 -5.53 0.79
CA HIS A 460 -8.13 -5.96 0.93
C HIS A 460 -7.38 -5.24 2.06
N VAL A 461 -7.72 -3.98 2.36
CA VAL A 461 -7.14 -3.22 3.47
C VAL A 461 -7.65 -3.75 4.81
N LEU A 462 -8.95 -4.05 4.92
CA LEU A 462 -9.54 -4.65 6.12
C LEU A 462 -8.95 -6.04 6.37
N ARG A 463 -8.97 -6.92 5.35
CA ARG A 463 -8.33 -8.23 5.39
C ARG A 463 -6.88 -8.13 5.85
N GLY A 464 -6.11 -7.23 5.25
CA GLY A 464 -4.71 -7.00 5.62
C GLY A 464 -4.56 -6.53 7.07
N ALA A 465 -5.44 -5.66 7.57
CA ALA A 465 -5.42 -5.21 8.96
C ALA A 465 -5.70 -6.36 9.94
N LEU A 466 -6.71 -7.18 9.66
CA LEU A 466 -7.09 -8.37 10.45
C LEU A 466 -5.95 -9.39 10.49
N VAL A 467 -5.49 -9.85 9.33
CA VAL A 467 -4.38 -10.81 9.24
C VAL A 467 -3.15 -10.29 9.97
N ASN A 468 -2.74 -9.04 9.74
CA ASN A 468 -1.57 -8.48 10.41
C ASN A 468 -1.75 -8.39 11.94
N ALA A 469 -2.97 -8.17 12.45
CA ALA A 469 -3.21 -8.13 13.88
C ALA A 469 -3.12 -9.53 14.49
N PHE A 470 -3.81 -10.52 13.94
CA PHE A 470 -3.81 -11.90 14.44
C PHE A 470 -2.43 -12.55 14.32
N VAL A 471 -1.76 -12.40 13.17
CA VAL A 471 -0.40 -12.94 12.99
C VAL A 471 0.60 -12.29 13.95
N ARG A 472 0.43 -11.00 14.24
CA ARG A 472 1.30 -10.29 15.20
C ARG A 472 1.12 -10.79 16.62
N GLU A 473 -0.10 -11.03 17.06
CA GLU A 473 -0.37 -11.44 18.45
C GLU A 473 -0.21 -12.95 18.66
N HIS A 474 -0.64 -13.78 17.70
CA HIS A 474 -0.80 -15.23 17.87
C HIS A 474 -0.07 -16.08 16.81
N GLY A 475 0.68 -15.46 15.89
CA GLY A 475 1.45 -16.18 14.86
C GLY A 475 0.66 -16.53 13.59
N PRO A 476 1.34 -17.05 12.55
CA PRO A 476 0.73 -17.28 11.22
C PRO A 476 -0.44 -18.26 11.24
N GLU A 477 -0.39 -19.29 12.08
CA GLU A 477 -1.44 -20.31 12.24
C GLU A 477 -2.75 -19.77 12.82
N ALA A 478 -2.73 -18.55 13.38
CA ALA A 478 -3.92 -17.88 13.91
C ALA A 478 -4.91 -17.45 12.82
N VAL A 479 -4.54 -17.54 11.54
CA VAL A 479 -5.40 -17.14 10.41
C VAL A 479 -5.79 -18.37 9.61
N VAL A 480 -7.07 -18.71 9.64
CA VAL A 480 -7.64 -19.83 8.91
C VAL A 480 -8.39 -19.30 7.70
N ARG A 481 -8.13 -19.89 6.54
CA ARG A 481 -8.84 -19.60 5.30
C ARG A 481 -9.82 -20.71 5.01
N ILE A 482 -11.10 -20.36 4.89
CA ILE A 482 -12.19 -21.28 4.62
C ILE A 482 -12.68 -21.06 3.19
N ASP A 483 -13.04 -22.14 2.50
CA ASP A 483 -13.64 -22.07 1.18
C ASP A 483 -14.94 -21.23 1.25
N PRO A 484 -15.10 -20.18 0.42
CA PRO A 484 -16.31 -19.34 0.42
C PRO A 484 -17.58 -20.06 -0.09
N ALA A 485 -17.51 -21.32 -0.52
CA ALA A 485 -18.68 -22.03 -1.05
C ALA A 485 -19.85 -22.09 -0.03
N TYR A 486 -21.02 -21.59 -0.45
CA TYR A 486 -22.30 -21.64 0.27
C TYR A 486 -22.34 -20.94 1.65
N THR A 487 -21.36 -20.10 1.97
CA THR A 487 -21.29 -19.41 3.27
C THR A 487 -22.48 -18.48 3.53
N THR A 488 -23.10 -17.91 2.49
CA THR A 488 -24.23 -16.96 2.62
C THR A 488 -25.60 -17.56 2.29
N GLN A 489 -25.64 -18.74 1.66
CA GLN A 489 -26.84 -19.27 1.01
C GLN A 489 -27.66 -20.26 1.86
N THR A 490 -27.09 -20.75 2.95
CA THR A 490 -27.72 -21.75 3.82
C THR A 490 -28.62 -21.12 4.88
N CYS A 491 -29.92 -21.42 4.82
CA CYS A 491 -30.91 -20.97 5.80
C CYS A 491 -30.58 -21.46 7.23
N PRO A 492 -30.64 -20.60 8.26
CA PRO A 492 -30.41 -21.00 9.66
C PRO A 492 -31.53 -21.84 10.26
N GLY A 493 -32.77 -21.72 9.77
CA GLY A 493 -33.91 -22.47 10.29
C GLY A 493 -34.03 -23.89 9.73
N CYS A 494 -34.03 -24.03 8.40
CA CYS A 494 -34.28 -25.30 7.72
C CYS A 494 -33.05 -25.96 7.07
N GLY A 495 -31.89 -25.28 7.04
CA GLY A 495 -30.66 -25.81 6.45
C GLY A 495 -30.65 -25.89 4.91
N GLN A 496 -31.72 -25.46 4.24
CA GLN A 496 -31.76 -25.44 2.77
C GLN A 496 -30.87 -24.33 2.20
N VAL A 497 -30.23 -24.65 1.08
CA VAL A 497 -29.43 -23.70 0.29
C VAL A 497 -30.37 -23.01 -0.69
N HIS A 498 -30.41 -21.68 -0.66
CA HIS A 498 -31.23 -20.88 -1.56
C HIS A 498 -30.35 -19.95 -2.40
N GLU A 499 -30.65 -19.90 -3.69
CA GLU A 499 -30.08 -18.91 -4.58
C GLU A 499 -30.85 -17.59 -4.43
N PHE A 500 -30.15 -16.50 -4.16
CA PHE A 500 -30.70 -15.16 -4.11
C PHE A 500 -29.66 -14.14 -4.56
N ASP A 501 -30.10 -12.93 -4.93
CA ASP A 501 -29.17 -11.83 -5.25
C ASP A 501 -28.54 -11.31 -3.94
N ALA A 502 -27.48 -12.00 -3.52
CA ALA A 502 -26.69 -11.69 -2.35
C ALA A 502 -26.18 -10.25 -2.38
N ALA A 503 -26.02 -9.63 -3.56
CA ALA A 503 -25.58 -8.25 -3.67
C ALA A 503 -26.72 -7.22 -3.54
N ARG A 504 -28.00 -7.61 -3.55
CA ARG A 504 -29.15 -6.71 -3.29
C ARG A 504 -29.78 -6.90 -1.92
N GLN A 505 -29.84 -8.11 -1.40
CA GLN A 505 -30.72 -8.46 -0.27
C GLN A 505 -29.95 -8.63 1.04
N LEU A 506 -29.73 -7.56 1.82
CA LEU A 506 -29.05 -7.70 3.12
C LEU A 506 -29.80 -8.64 4.09
N ILE A 507 -31.11 -8.43 4.18
CA ILE A 507 -32.02 -9.29 4.93
C ILE A 507 -32.63 -10.30 3.95
N VAL A 508 -32.48 -11.57 4.27
CA VAL A 508 -32.96 -12.70 3.46
C VAL A 508 -34.06 -13.40 4.24
N THR A 509 -35.17 -13.69 3.58
CA THR A 509 -36.26 -14.49 4.12
C THR A 509 -36.28 -15.83 3.40
N CYS A 510 -36.21 -16.93 4.15
CA CYS A 510 -36.26 -18.28 3.59
C CYS A 510 -37.63 -18.54 2.98
N PRO A 511 -37.70 -18.92 1.69
CA PRO A 511 -38.98 -19.24 1.05
C PRO A 511 -39.62 -20.52 1.59
N ALA A 512 -38.84 -21.44 2.18
CA ALA A 512 -39.33 -22.72 2.69
C ALA A 512 -39.86 -22.66 4.12
N CYS A 513 -39.21 -21.91 5.01
CA CYS A 513 -39.56 -21.87 6.44
C CYS A 513 -39.89 -20.49 7.00
N GLY A 514 -39.80 -19.42 6.18
CA GLY A 514 -40.14 -18.05 6.58
C GLY A 514 -39.13 -17.35 7.51
N GLU A 515 -38.09 -18.06 7.95
CA GLU A 515 -37.02 -17.50 8.79
C GLU A 515 -36.38 -16.31 8.09
N THR A 516 -36.03 -15.25 8.84
CA THR A 516 -35.46 -14.03 8.28
C THR A 516 -34.15 -13.68 8.97
N TRP A 517 -33.07 -13.49 8.20
CA TRP A 517 -31.74 -13.25 8.75
C TRP A 517 -30.93 -12.21 7.97
N ASP A 518 -29.93 -11.62 8.63
CA ASP A 518 -28.86 -10.85 8.00
C ASP A 518 -27.85 -11.81 7.35
N GLN A 519 -27.66 -11.72 6.03
CA GLN A 519 -26.80 -12.65 5.30
C GLN A 519 -25.32 -12.60 5.72
N ASP A 520 -24.81 -11.43 6.11
CA ASP A 520 -23.39 -11.25 6.45
C ASP A 520 -23.13 -11.83 7.86
N ALA A 521 -24.10 -11.64 8.78
CA ALA A 521 -24.09 -12.30 10.08
C ALA A 521 -24.19 -13.83 9.96
N ARG A 522 -24.98 -14.32 8.99
CA ARG A 522 -25.08 -15.75 8.68
C ARG A 522 -23.81 -16.31 8.05
N ALA A 523 -23.15 -15.56 7.18
CA ALA A 523 -21.84 -15.93 6.64
C ALA A 523 -20.83 -16.19 7.75
N CYS A 524 -20.76 -15.29 8.74
CA CYS A 524 -19.90 -15.50 9.90
C CYS A 524 -20.27 -16.75 10.71
N ALA A 525 -21.57 -17.04 10.89
CA ALA A 525 -22.02 -18.23 11.59
C ALA A 525 -21.64 -19.52 10.84
N ASN A 526 -21.74 -19.53 9.51
CA ASN A 526 -21.36 -20.67 8.68
C ASN A 526 -19.84 -20.88 8.66
N LEU A 527 -19.06 -19.80 8.66
CA LEU A 527 -17.61 -19.87 8.83
C LEU A 527 -17.22 -20.49 10.18
N LEU A 528 -17.88 -20.09 11.28
CA LEU A 528 -17.67 -20.69 12.59
C LEU A 528 -18.02 -22.18 12.62
N GLY A 529 -19.10 -22.59 11.93
CA GLY A 529 -19.51 -24.00 11.86
C GLY A 529 -18.63 -24.88 10.94
N ALA A 530 -17.81 -24.28 10.09
CA ALA A 530 -16.92 -24.98 9.17
C ALA A 530 -15.47 -25.16 9.69
N ALA A 531 -15.13 -24.47 10.79
CA ALA A 531 -13.84 -24.55 11.46
C ALA A 531 -13.85 -25.61 12.57
#